data_AF-K9FB68-F1
#
_entry.id   AF-K9FB68-F1
#
_cell.length_a   1.000
_cell.length_b   1.000
_cell.length_c   1.000
_cell.angle_alpha   90.00
_cell.angle_beta   90.00
_cell.angle_gamma   90.00
#
_symmetry.space_group_name_H-M   'P 1'
#
loop_
_entity.id
_entity.type
_entity.pdbx_description
1 polymer ?
#
loop_
_entity_poly.entity_id
_entity_poly.type
_entity_poly.pdbx_seq_one_letter_code
_entity_poly.pdbx_strand_id
1 'polypeptide(L)'
;MLDLADFVTERGGDLKKIKESQQKRFAPEETVDEVVALYEEARRARYEVTQMGSQINGVQKAIGMKKKNKEDASELLAQKADLETKKKELEETAVAKEVQRDRKIRTIGNYVHESVPVSNDEADNQLIRSWTPENAEMQKPGCLSHHEVLTRLDGYDPERGVKIVGHRGYCLTGYGLFLNLALINYGLEFLFNKGYTPNQPPQFMLKDLMAKTAQLEQFDEELYKVTESEDKSTDKYLIATSEQPLSALHDSEWLQDKDLPIKYAGYSTCYRKEAGSHGKDAWGIFRVHQFEKIEQFVLTKPEDSWQAFEDMISTSEEFYQSLKLPYNIVAIVSGALNNAASKKYDLEAWFPFQQEYKELVSCSNCTDYQSRALEIRYGVKKATDLKKTYVHALNSTLCATERTLCCVLENYQKEDGIEVPEVLRKYIPGAPEFLPYTKELPKDSTSTKAKGKAQKGADDATKKMQGLQV
;
A
#
# COMPACT_ATOMS: atom_id res chain seq x y z
N MET A 1 -0.30 -11.27 -7.70
CA MET A 1 -1.00 -12.56 -7.68
C MET A 1 0.01 -13.69 -7.61
N LEU A 2 -0.38 -14.86 -7.09
CA LEU A 2 0.49 -16.05 -7.03
C LEU A 2 0.78 -16.64 -8.42
N ASP A 3 1.79 -17.51 -8.53
CA ASP A 3 2.07 -18.23 -9.77
C ASP A 3 0.92 -19.19 -10.09
N LEU A 4 0.44 -19.19 -11.34
CA LEU A 4 -0.52 -20.19 -11.78
C LEU A 4 0.04 -21.61 -11.63
N ALA A 5 1.35 -21.80 -11.84
CA ALA A 5 1.99 -23.10 -11.70
C ALA A 5 1.95 -23.64 -10.26
N ASP A 6 1.74 -22.79 -9.25
CA ASP A 6 1.61 -23.24 -7.87
C ASP A 6 0.27 -23.96 -7.64
N PHE A 7 -0.74 -23.71 -8.48
CA PHE A 7 -2.04 -24.38 -8.45
C PHE A 7 -2.06 -25.71 -9.22
N VAL A 8 -0.96 -26.09 -9.86
CA VAL A 8 -0.90 -27.25 -10.76
C VAL A 8 0.07 -28.30 -10.19
N THR A 9 -0.47 -29.30 -9.51
CA THR A 9 0.32 -30.38 -8.87
C THR A 9 1.19 -31.15 -9.88
N GLU A 10 0.69 -31.37 -11.10
CA GLU A 10 1.43 -31.99 -12.21
C GLU A 10 2.70 -31.21 -12.61
N ARG A 11 2.80 -29.93 -12.25
CA ARG A 11 3.93 -29.04 -12.53
C ARG A 11 4.73 -28.67 -11.27
N GLY A 12 4.57 -29.45 -10.20
CA GLY A 12 5.26 -29.23 -8.93
C GLY A 12 4.63 -28.15 -8.04
N GLY A 13 3.39 -27.76 -8.31
CA GLY A 13 2.61 -26.89 -7.42
C GLY A 13 2.22 -27.59 -6.11
N ASP A 14 2.11 -26.81 -5.03
CA ASP A 14 1.75 -27.28 -3.69
C ASP A 14 0.49 -26.57 -3.19
N LEU A 15 -0.67 -27.18 -3.45
CA LEU A 15 -1.97 -26.67 -3.02
C LEU A 15 -2.07 -26.57 -1.50
N LYS A 16 -1.39 -27.46 -0.76
CA LYS A 16 -1.43 -27.45 0.70
C LYS A 16 -0.79 -26.19 1.24
N LYS A 17 0.35 -25.78 0.67
CA LYS A 17 1.03 -24.53 1.04
C LYS A 17 0.15 -23.30 0.80
N ILE A 18 -0.60 -23.25 -0.30
CA ILE A 18 -1.53 -22.14 -0.58
C ILE A 18 -2.67 -22.13 0.45
N LYS A 19 -3.27 -23.29 0.73
CA LYS A 19 -4.34 -23.42 1.74
C LYS A 19 -3.88 -23.07 3.15
N GLU A 20 -2.70 -23.52 3.56
CA GLU A 20 -2.09 -23.15 4.85
C GLU A 20 -1.89 -21.62 4.95
N SER A 21 -1.50 -20.96 3.85
CA SER A 21 -1.40 -19.50 3.82
C SER A 21 -2.77 -18.80 3.89
N GLN A 22 -3.80 -19.34 3.22
CA GLN A 22 -5.18 -18.82 3.33
C GLN A 22 -5.71 -18.95 4.76
N GLN A 23 -5.50 -20.09 5.42
CA GLN A 23 -5.85 -20.32 6.82
C GLN A 23 -5.20 -19.29 7.74
N LYS A 24 -3.89 -19.04 7.57
CA LYS A 24 -3.18 -18.00 8.35
C LYS A 24 -3.80 -16.62 8.14
N ARG A 25 -4.28 -16.30 6.93
CA ARG A 25 -4.96 -15.03 6.61
C ARG A 25 -6.42 -14.99 7.06
N PHE A 26 -6.96 -16.05 7.68
CA PHE A 26 -8.39 -16.17 8.00
C PHE A 26 -9.28 -16.03 6.75
N ALA A 27 -8.74 -16.43 5.59
CA ALA A 27 -9.41 -16.36 4.30
C ALA A 27 -9.94 -17.74 3.87
N PRO A 28 -11.01 -17.81 3.05
CA PRO A 28 -11.60 -19.10 2.65
C PRO A 28 -10.64 -19.96 1.84
N GLU A 29 -10.46 -21.20 2.26
CA GLU A 29 -9.61 -22.19 1.58
C GLU A 29 -10.24 -22.72 0.29
N GLU A 30 -11.57 -22.74 0.22
CA GLU A 30 -12.35 -23.20 -0.92
C GLU A 30 -12.03 -22.38 -2.18
N THR A 31 -11.61 -21.12 -1.99
CA THR A 31 -11.09 -20.24 -3.05
C THR A 31 -9.96 -20.91 -3.85
N VAL A 32 -9.12 -21.72 -3.20
CA VAL A 32 -8.02 -22.45 -3.86
C VAL A 32 -8.57 -23.54 -4.77
N ASP A 33 -9.57 -24.30 -4.30
CA ASP A 33 -10.20 -25.37 -5.07
C ASP A 33 -10.99 -24.80 -6.26
N GLU A 34 -11.66 -23.66 -6.07
CA GLU A 34 -12.33 -22.93 -7.16
C GLU A 34 -11.33 -22.49 -8.25
N VAL A 35 -10.14 -22.01 -7.87
CA VAL A 35 -9.08 -21.67 -8.85
C VAL A 35 -8.63 -22.90 -9.62
N VAL A 36 -8.44 -24.04 -8.96
CA VAL A 36 -8.05 -25.30 -9.60
C VAL A 36 -9.12 -25.74 -10.60
N ALA A 37 -10.40 -25.66 -10.25
CA ALA A 37 -11.51 -25.97 -11.15
C ALA A 37 -11.51 -25.03 -12.37
N LEU A 38 -11.39 -23.72 -12.15
CA LEU A 38 -11.31 -22.72 -13.23
C LEU A 38 -10.07 -22.91 -14.13
N TYR A 39 -8.95 -23.37 -13.55
CA TYR A 39 -7.76 -23.71 -14.31
C TYR A 39 -8.02 -24.88 -15.27
N GLU A 40 -8.65 -25.95 -14.81
CA GLU A 40 -8.96 -27.11 -15.65
C GLU A 40 -10.00 -26.78 -16.73
N GLU A 41 -11.00 -25.95 -16.42
CA GLU A 41 -11.93 -25.42 -17.42
C GLU A 41 -11.22 -24.60 -18.50
N ALA A 42 -10.33 -23.67 -18.09
CA ALA A 42 -9.55 -22.86 -19.03
C ALA A 42 -8.58 -23.72 -19.87
N ARG A 43 -7.93 -24.71 -19.24
CA ARG A 43 -7.03 -25.66 -19.92
C ARG A 43 -7.77 -26.47 -20.97
N ARG A 44 -8.96 -27.00 -20.64
CA ARG A 44 -9.80 -27.75 -21.57
C ARG A 44 -10.26 -26.87 -22.74
N ALA A 45 -10.76 -25.67 -22.47
CA ALA A 45 -11.17 -24.73 -23.53
C ALA A 45 -10.00 -24.41 -24.48
N ARG A 46 -8.79 -24.17 -23.94
CA ARG A 46 -7.58 -23.92 -24.74
C ARG A 46 -7.14 -25.15 -25.55
N TYR A 47 -7.34 -26.35 -25.01
CA TYR A 47 -7.10 -27.59 -25.74
C TYR A 47 -8.07 -27.77 -26.91
N GLU A 48 -9.35 -27.45 -26.75
CA GLU A 48 -10.35 -27.49 -27.82
C GLU A 48 -9.99 -26.54 -28.98
N VAL A 49 -9.50 -25.33 -28.68
CA VAL A 49 -8.93 -24.40 -29.68
C VAL A 49 -7.75 -25.03 -30.44
N THR A 50 -6.86 -25.72 -29.72
CA THR A 50 -5.68 -26.37 -30.30
C THR A 50 -6.09 -27.52 -31.23
N GLN A 51 -7.08 -28.33 -30.83
CA GLN A 51 -7.64 -29.40 -31.66
C GLN A 51 -8.28 -28.85 -32.93
N MET A 52 -9.05 -27.76 -32.82
CA MET A 52 -9.64 -27.08 -33.98
C MET A 52 -8.56 -26.55 -34.94
N GLY A 53 -7.47 -25.98 -34.41
CA GLY A 53 -6.31 -25.57 -35.21
C GLY A 53 -5.65 -26.74 -35.95
N SER A 54 -5.52 -27.90 -35.30
CA SER A 54 -5.03 -29.13 -35.94
C SER A 54 -5.93 -29.59 -37.09
N GLN A 55 -7.25 -29.55 -36.90
CA GLN A 55 -8.23 -29.87 -37.95
C GLN A 55 -8.13 -28.93 -39.15
N ILE A 56 -8.05 -27.62 -38.91
CA ILE A 56 -7.85 -26.60 -39.96
C ILE A 56 -6.57 -26.89 -40.75
N ASN A 57 -5.47 -27.22 -40.07
CA ASN A 57 -4.21 -27.58 -40.73
C ASN A 57 -4.34 -28.84 -41.59
N GLY A 58 -5.12 -29.83 -41.13
CA GLY A 58 -5.46 -31.03 -41.90
C GLY A 58 -6.23 -30.70 -43.18
N VAL A 59 -7.31 -29.92 -43.07
CA VAL A 59 -8.12 -29.47 -44.22
C VAL A 59 -7.27 -28.63 -45.18
N GLN A 60 -6.41 -27.74 -44.67
CA GLN A 60 -5.50 -26.93 -45.48
C GLN A 60 -4.54 -27.79 -46.31
N LYS A 61 -4.01 -28.88 -45.74
CA LYS A 61 -3.18 -29.85 -46.49
C LYS A 61 -3.98 -30.54 -47.60
N ALA A 62 -5.23 -30.95 -47.32
CA ALA A 62 -6.12 -31.58 -48.31
C ALA A 62 -6.47 -30.61 -49.46
N ILE A 63 -6.75 -29.35 -49.16
CA ILE A 63 -6.96 -28.29 -50.17
C ILE A 63 -5.73 -28.15 -51.07
N GLY A 64 -4.52 -28.14 -50.48
CA GLY A 64 -3.26 -28.07 -51.22
C GLY A 64 -3.08 -29.25 -52.19
N MET A 65 -3.45 -30.46 -51.76
CA MET A 65 -3.38 -31.67 -52.59
C MET A 65 -4.36 -31.59 -53.78
N LYS A 66 -5.63 -31.24 -53.53
CA LYS A 66 -6.64 -31.10 -54.58
C LYS A 66 -6.27 -30.05 -55.62
N LYS A 67 -5.81 -28.87 -55.18
CA LYS A 67 -5.35 -27.80 -56.08
C LYS A 67 -4.15 -28.23 -56.92
N LYS A 68 -3.20 -28.98 -56.35
CA LYS A 68 -2.06 -29.55 -57.09
C LYS A 68 -2.52 -30.53 -58.17
N ASN A 69 -3.56 -31.31 -57.89
CA ASN A 69 -4.16 -32.26 -58.83
C ASN A 69 -5.17 -31.62 -59.82
N LYS A 70 -5.37 -30.30 -59.76
CA LYS A 70 -6.39 -29.56 -60.55
C LYS A 70 -7.83 -30.05 -60.31
N GLU A 71 -8.11 -30.55 -59.11
CA GLU A 71 -9.45 -30.95 -58.66
C GLU A 71 -10.20 -29.79 -57.98
N ASP A 72 -11.54 -29.86 -57.96
CA ASP A 72 -12.35 -28.89 -57.24
C ASP A 72 -12.21 -29.04 -55.71
N ALA A 73 -11.90 -27.92 -55.06
CA ALA A 73 -11.70 -27.81 -53.62
C ALA A 73 -12.76 -26.94 -52.93
N SER A 74 -13.85 -26.58 -53.62
CA SER A 74 -14.87 -25.67 -53.11
C SER A 74 -15.49 -26.14 -51.79
N GLU A 75 -15.79 -27.44 -51.66
CA GLU A 75 -16.31 -28.02 -50.40
C GLU A 75 -15.32 -27.92 -49.24
N LEU A 76 -14.03 -28.18 -49.48
CA LEU A 76 -13.00 -28.09 -48.45
C LEU A 76 -12.73 -26.64 -48.04
N LEU A 77 -12.88 -25.69 -48.97
CA LEU A 77 -12.79 -24.26 -48.69
C LEU A 77 -13.95 -23.80 -47.78
N ALA A 78 -15.18 -24.24 -48.06
CA ALA A 78 -16.33 -23.99 -47.19
C ALA A 78 -16.13 -24.62 -45.80
N GLN A 79 -15.70 -25.89 -45.74
CA GLN A 79 -15.40 -26.57 -44.49
C GLN A 79 -14.33 -25.83 -43.67
N LYS A 80 -13.28 -25.32 -44.33
CA LYS A 80 -12.24 -24.54 -43.66
C LYS A 80 -12.81 -23.25 -43.06
N ALA A 81 -13.65 -22.52 -43.80
CA ALA A 81 -14.26 -21.29 -43.31
C ALA A 81 -15.17 -21.54 -42.09
N ASP A 82 -15.92 -22.64 -42.09
CA ASP A 82 -16.74 -23.05 -40.94
C ASP A 82 -15.88 -23.40 -39.72
N LEU A 83 -14.76 -24.11 -39.92
CA LEU A 83 -13.82 -24.43 -38.84
C LEU A 83 -13.11 -23.18 -38.29
N GLU A 84 -12.75 -22.23 -39.14
CA GLU A 84 -12.17 -20.94 -38.72
C GLU A 84 -13.16 -20.12 -37.88
N THR A 85 -14.44 -20.11 -38.27
CA THR A 85 -15.51 -19.46 -37.49
C THR A 85 -15.67 -20.10 -36.12
N LYS A 86 -15.78 -21.44 -36.05
CA LYS A 86 -15.86 -22.18 -34.78
C LYS A 86 -14.61 -22.00 -33.91
N LYS A 87 -13.42 -21.95 -34.52
CA LYS A 87 -12.17 -21.70 -33.78
C LYS A 87 -12.20 -20.34 -33.10
N LYS A 88 -12.71 -19.30 -33.77
CA LYS A 88 -12.83 -17.96 -33.19
C LYS A 88 -13.76 -17.94 -31.97
N GLU A 89 -14.93 -18.59 -32.05
CA GLU A 89 -15.86 -18.70 -30.92
C GLU A 89 -15.25 -19.44 -29.72
N LEU A 90 -14.51 -20.53 -29.99
CA LEU A 90 -13.76 -21.27 -28.96
C LEU A 90 -12.62 -20.43 -28.37
N GLU A 91 -11.94 -19.61 -29.19
CA GLU A 91 -10.90 -18.70 -28.72
C GLU A 91 -11.45 -17.64 -27.77
N GLU A 92 -12.59 -17.02 -28.11
CA GLU A 92 -13.28 -16.06 -27.24
C GLU A 92 -13.71 -16.71 -25.92
N THR A 93 -14.24 -17.93 -25.97
CA THR A 93 -14.60 -18.71 -24.78
C THR A 93 -13.38 -19.03 -23.91
N ALA A 94 -12.28 -19.48 -24.51
CA ALA A 94 -11.06 -19.81 -23.79
C ALA A 94 -10.45 -18.57 -23.11
N VAL A 95 -10.45 -17.42 -23.78
CA VAL A 95 -10.00 -16.15 -23.18
C VAL A 95 -10.89 -15.74 -22.02
N ALA A 96 -12.22 -15.83 -22.15
CA ALA A 96 -13.15 -15.51 -21.07
C ALA A 96 -12.91 -16.39 -19.82
N LYS A 97 -12.65 -17.68 -20.01
CA LYS A 97 -12.32 -18.63 -18.92
C LYS A 97 -10.98 -18.30 -18.25
N GLU A 98 -9.97 -17.92 -19.02
CA GLU A 98 -8.68 -17.47 -18.47
C GLU A 98 -8.83 -16.18 -17.66
N VAL A 99 -9.61 -15.20 -18.15
CA VAL A 99 -9.91 -13.97 -17.41
C VAL A 99 -10.63 -14.27 -16.10
N GLN A 100 -11.62 -15.18 -16.12
CA GLN A 100 -12.34 -15.60 -14.92
C GLN A 100 -11.40 -16.25 -13.90
N ARG A 101 -10.53 -17.16 -14.34
CA ARG A 101 -9.50 -17.79 -13.52
C ARG A 101 -8.56 -16.75 -12.91
N ASP A 102 -7.99 -15.87 -13.72
CA ASP A 102 -6.99 -14.91 -13.26
C ASP A 102 -7.60 -13.89 -12.28
N ARG A 103 -8.86 -13.50 -12.49
CA ARG A 103 -9.61 -12.69 -11.53
C ARG A 103 -9.76 -13.39 -10.18
N LYS A 104 -10.03 -14.70 -10.17
CA LYS A 104 -10.14 -15.48 -8.93
C LYS A 104 -8.79 -15.66 -8.25
N ILE A 105 -7.69 -15.86 -9.00
CA ILE A 105 -6.34 -15.94 -8.41
C ILE A 105 -5.97 -14.64 -7.69
N ARG A 106 -6.38 -13.48 -8.22
CA ARG A 106 -6.12 -12.17 -7.59
C ARG A 106 -6.80 -11.98 -6.23
N THR A 107 -7.80 -12.80 -5.88
CA THR A 107 -8.41 -12.76 -4.54
C THR A 107 -7.64 -13.60 -3.51
N ILE A 108 -6.61 -14.34 -3.94
CA ILE A 108 -5.75 -15.11 -3.05
C ILE A 108 -4.54 -14.25 -2.68
N GLY A 109 -4.32 -14.09 -1.37
CA GLY A 109 -3.19 -13.35 -0.83
C GLY A 109 -1.85 -14.03 -1.10
N ASN A 110 -0.78 -13.27 -0.98
CA ASN A 110 0.59 -13.75 -1.06
C ASN A 110 0.86 -14.78 0.06
N TYR A 111 1.90 -15.59 -0.11
CA TYR A 111 2.34 -16.49 0.95
C TYR A 111 2.73 -15.70 2.19
N VAL A 112 2.13 -16.04 3.34
CA VAL A 112 2.48 -15.47 4.63
C VAL A 112 3.84 -15.99 5.07
N HIS A 113 4.80 -15.09 5.34
CA HIS A 113 6.12 -15.45 5.83
C HIS A 113 6.02 -16.19 7.18
N GLU A 114 6.92 -17.14 7.42
CA GLU A 114 6.86 -18.01 8.61
C GLU A 114 6.99 -17.27 9.94
N SER A 115 7.65 -16.11 9.93
CA SER A 115 7.83 -15.28 11.12
C SER A 115 6.63 -14.39 11.46
N VAL A 116 5.56 -14.40 10.67
CA VAL A 116 4.39 -13.53 10.90
C VAL A 116 3.53 -14.13 12.02
N PRO A 117 3.12 -13.33 13.03
CA PRO A 117 2.22 -13.81 14.07
C PRO A 117 0.85 -14.17 13.48
N VAL A 118 0.36 -15.37 13.79
CA VAL A 118 -0.91 -15.87 13.25
C VAL A 118 -2.05 -15.50 14.19
N SER A 119 -2.74 -14.41 13.87
CA SER A 119 -3.95 -13.96 14.57
C SER A 119 -4.82 -13.10 13.65
N ASN A 120 -6.09 -12.94 14.02
CA ASN A 120 -7.05 -12.04 13.38
C ASN A 120 -7.36 -10.82 14.25
N ASP A 121 -6.65 -10.65 15.38
CA ASP A 121 -6.77 -9.50 16.28
C ASP A 121 -5.45 -8.71 16.25
N GLU A 122 -5.51 -7.43 15.90
CA GLU A 122 -4.34 -6.54 15.90
C GLU A 122 -3.80 -6.29 17.32
N ALA A 123 -4.56 -6.61 18.38
CA ALA A 123 -4.03 -6.63 19.74
C ALA A 123 -2.93 -7.70 19.94
N ASP A 124 -2.87 -8.71 19.06
CA ASP A 124 -1.82 -9.74 19.04
C ASP A 124 -0.61 -9.34 18.16
N ASN A 125 -0.55 -8.09 17.66
CA ASN A 125 0.63 -7.58 16.98
C ASN A 125 1.86 -7.72 17.88
N GLN A 126 2.94 -8.28 17.33
CA GLN A 126 4.13 -8.57 18.12
C GLN A 126 5.04 -7.34 18.20
N LEU A 127 5.36 -6.88 19.41
CA LEU A 127 6.40 -5.87 19.61
C LEU A 127 7.77 -6.44 19.23
N ILE A 128 8.44 -5.83 18.26
CA ILE A 128 9.74 -6.25 17.75
C ILE A 128 10.86 -5.44 18.42
N ARG A 129 10.72 -4.10 18.43
CA ARG A 129 11.69 -3.15 19.00
C ARG A 129 10.96 -1.92 19.54
N SER A 130 11.58 -1.26 20.50
CA SER A 130 11.14 0.04 21.02
C SER A 130 12.33 0.99 21.06
N TRP A 131 12.09 2.25 20.76
CA TRP A 131 13.08 3.30 20.87
C TRP A 131 12.48 4.55 21.51
N THR A 132 13.25 5.21 22.37
CA THR A 132 12.88 6.46 23.02
C THR A 132 14.12 7.34 23.12
N PRO A 133 14.05 8.63 22.76
CA PRO A 133 15.18 9.53 22.91
C PRO A 133 15.66 9.61 24.36
N GLU A 134 16.97 9.80 24.55
CA GLU A 134 17.52 10.05 25.87
C GLU A 134 16.89 11.33 26.47
N ASN A 135 16.38 11.24 27.70
CA ASN A 135 15.64 12.30 28.40
C ASN A 135 14.27 12.68 27.80
N ALA A 136 13.64 11.83 27.00
CA ALA A 136 12.29 12.09 26.52
C ALA A 136 11.25 12.01 27.65
N GLU A 137 10.50 13.10 27.84
CA GLU A 137 9.31 13.11 28.69
C GLU A 137 8.12 12.50 27.94
N MET A 138 7.86 11.21 28.20
CA MET A 138 6.75 10.47 27.59
C MET A 138 5.38 10.96 28.07
N GLN A 139 5.26 11.33 29.35
CA GLN A 139 4.04 11.89 29.92
C GLN A 139 4.19 13.40 30.05
N LYS A 140 3.29 14.14 29.39
CA LYS A 140 3.27 15.60 29.40
C LYS A 140 1.94 16.10 29.97
N PRO A 141 1.83 16.31 31.30
CA PRO A 141 0.61 16.82 31.91
C PRO A 141 0.20 18.15 31.28
N GLY A 142 -1.04 18.23 30.78
CA GLY A 142 -1.56 19.45 30.16
C GLY A 142 -1.13 19.69 28.71
N CYS A 143 -0.46 18.73 28.08
CA CYS A 143 -0.23 18.65 26.64
C CYS A 143 -1.53 18.92 25.87
N LEU A 144 -1.43 19.71 24.81
CA LEU A 144 -2.51 19.93 23.85
C LEU A 144 -2.47 18.84 22.78
N SER A 145 -3.64 18.53 22.24
CA SER A 145 -3.75 17.69 21.03
C SER A 145 -3.12 18.37 19.82
N HIS A 146 -2.64 17.59 18.84
CA HIS A 146 -2.02 18.13 17.63
C HIS A 146 -2.87 19.19 16.91
N HIS A 147 -4.20 19.05 16.85
CA HIS A 147 -5.06 20.02 16.17
C HIS A 147 -5.20 21.33 16.95
N GLU A 148 -5.14 21.30 18.27
CA GLU A 148 -5.13 22.50 19.10
C GLU A 148 -3.79 23.23 18.98
N VAL A 149 -2.67 22.51 18.98
CA VAL A 149 -1.34 23.10 18.73
C VAL A 149 -1.34 23.80 17.36
N LEU A 150 -1.80 23.11 16.31
CA LEU A 150 -1.85 23.68 14.96
C LEU A 150 -2.81 24.88 14.86
N THR A 151 -3.92 24.88 15.61
CA THR A 151 -4.84 26.02 15.71
C THR A 151 -4.15 27.22 16.38
N ARG A 152 -3.46 27.00 17.51
CA ARG A 152 -2.77 28.07 18.25
C ARG A 152 -1.60 28.66 17.47
N LEU A 153 -0.96 27.89 16.59
CA LEU A 153 0.08 28.39 15.67
C LEU A 153 -0.48 29.16 14.47
N ASP A 154 -1.80 29.19 14.28
CA ASP A 154 -2.43 29.63 13.04
C ASP A 154 -1.89 28.88 11.80
N GLY A 155 -1.58 27.60 11.99
CA GLY A 155 -0.89 26.76 11.02
C GLY A 155 -1.82 26.00 10.06
N TYR A 156 -3.14 26.03 10.30
CA TYR A 156 -4.12 25.47 9.38
C TYR A 156 -5.51 26.08 9.54
N ASP A 157 -6.34 25.90 8.52
CA ASP A 157 -7.73 26.37 8.44
C ASP A 157 -8.68 25.20 8.09
N PRO A 158 -9.20 24.48 9.10
CA PRO A 158 -10.16 23.39 8.89
C PRO A 158 -11.55 23.90 8.52
N GLU A 159 -11.94 25.10 8.96
CA GLU A 159 -13.28 25.64 8.70
C GLU A 159 -13.47 25.96 7.22
N ARG A 160 -12.52 26.69 6.62
CA ARG A 160 -12.54 26.99 5.19
C ARG A 160 -12.23 25.75 4.36
N GLY A 161 -11.37 24.86 4.84
CA GLY A 161 -11.14 23.56 4.19
C GLY A 161 -12.43 22.76 4.05
N VAL A 162 -13.17 22.57 5.15
CA VAL A 162 -14.46 21.87 5.13
C VAL A 162 -15.48 22.55 4.23
N LYS A 163 -15.50 23.89 4.20
CA LYS A 163 -16.38 24.65 3.30
C LYS A 163 -16.10 24.37 1.82
N ILE A 164 -14.84 24.08 1.44
CA ILE A 164 -14.44 23.89 0.04
C ILE A 164 -14.65 22.44 -0.41
N VAL A 165 -14.23 21.45 0.37
CA VAL A 165 -14.21 20.03 -0.06
C VAL A 165 -15.08 19.09 0.78
N GLY A 166 -15.73 19.60 1.83
CA GLY A 166 -16.54 18.80 2.75
C GLY A 166 -15.73 18.19 3.90
N HIS A 167 -16.26 17.12 4.49
CA HIS A 167 -15.68 16.44 5.65
C HIS A 167 -14.17 16.17 5.50
N ARG A 168 -13.40 16.36 6.59
CA ARG A 168 -11.92 16.26 6.64
C ARG A 168 -11.15 17.25 5.74
N GLY A 169 -11.81 18.23 5.12
CA GLY A 169 -11.15 19.31 4.38
C GLY A 169 -10.30 20.22 5.28
N TYR A 170 -9.11 20.61 4.82
CA TYR A 170 -8.22 21.53 5.53
C TYR A 170 -7.42 22.39 4.53
N CYS A 171 -6.85 23.49 5.02
CA CYS A 171 -5.78 24.22 4.34
C CYS A 171 -4.61 24.38 5.30
N LEU A 172 -3.38 24.05 4.92
CA LEU A 172 -2.20 24.44 5.69
C LEU A 172 -1.87 25.91 5.41
N THR A 173 -1.54 26.65 6.48
CA THR A 173 -1.25 28.09 6.44
C THR A 173 0.01 28.39 7.23
N GLY A 174 0.67 29.52 6.93
CA GLY A 174 1.82 30.01 7.69
C GLY A 174 2.88 28.92 7.94
N TYR A 175 3.26 28.74 9.21
CA TYR A 175 4.25 27.75 9.59
C TYR A 175 3.77 26.29 9.47
N GLY A 176 2.47 26.01 9.48
CA GLY A 176 1.98 24.65 9.21
C GLY A 176 2.34 24.18 7.80
N LEU A 177 2.25 25.07 6.81
CA LEU A 177 2.72 24.80 5.45
C LEU A 177 4.24 24.63 5.39
N PHE A 178 5.01 25.54 6.03
CA PHE A 178 6.47 25.44 6.01
C PHE A 178 7.00 24.20 6.72
N LEU A 179 6.36 23.75 7.80
CA LEU A 179 6.70 22.50 8.48
C LEU A 179 6.43 21.28 7.59
N ASN A 180 5.31 21.25 6.86
CA ASN A 180 5.01 20.20 5.88
C ASN A 180 6.08 20.15 4.78
N LEU A 181 6.40 21.30 4.18
CA LEU A 181 7.45 21.41 3.17
C LEU A 181 8.84 21.04 3.72
N ALA A 182 9.12 21.35 4.98
CA ALA A 182 10.37 20.95 5.64
C ALA A 182 10.47 19.43 5.78
N LEU A 183 9.39 18.75 6.18
CA LEU A 183 9.34 17.28 6.26
C LEU A 183 9.52 16.63 4.88
N ILE A 184 8.89 17.17 3.84
CA ILE A 184 9.03 16.71 2.45
C ILE A 184 10.50 16.79 2.01
N ASN A 185 11.09 17.98 2.13
CA ASN A 185 12.47 18.22 1.68
C ASN A 185 13.49 17.43 2.50
N TYR A 186 13.27 17.33 3.82
CA TYR A 186 14.12 16.53 4.69
C TYR A 186 14.05 15.04 4.33
N GLY A 187 12.85 14.49 4.13
CA GLY A 187 12.68 13.09 3.75
C GLY A 187 13.32 12.74 2.41
N LEU A 188 13.19 13.61 1.40
CA LEU A 188 13.84 13.43 0.11
C LEU A 188 15.37 13.52 0.19
N GLU A 189 15.91 14.52 0.89
CA GLU A 189 17.35 14.63 1.10
C GLU A 189 17.90 13.42 1.87
N PHE A 190 17.18 12.95 2.89
CA PHE A 190 17.55 11.81 3.71
C PHE A 190 17.69 10.53 2.88
N LEU A 191 16.71 10.21 2.03
CA LEU A 191 16.77 9.04 1.15
C LEU A 191 17.78 9.20 0.01
N PHE A 192 17.92 10.40 -0.56
CA PHE A 192 18.93 10.68 -1.58
C PHE A 192 20.34 10.38 -1.07
N ASN A 193 20.65 10.80 0.16
CA ASN A 193 21.93 10.53 0.81
C ASN A 193 22.16 9.04 1.11
N LYS A 194 21.11 8.21 1.06
CA LYS A 194 21.16 6.73 1.18
C LYS A 194 21.14 6.01 -0.17
N GLY A 195 21.30 6.74 -1.28
CA GLY A 195 21.37 6.19 -2.63
C GLY A 195 20.02 5.86 -3.26
N TYR A 196 18.92 6.37 -2.73
CA TYR A 196 17.62 6.31 -3.41
C TYR A 196 17.54 7.38 -4.49
N THR A 197 16.88 7.06 -5.59
CA THR A 197 16.63 8.00 -6.70
C THR A 197 15.32 8.74 -6.44
N PRO A 198 15.33 10.09 -6.28
CA PRO A 198 14.11 10.88 -6.12
C PRO A 198 13.18 10.72 -7.31
N ASN A 199 11.90 10.48 -7.06
CA ASN A 199 10.89 10.27 -8.10
C ASN A 199 9.55 10.87 -7.67
N GLN A 200 8.97 11.72 -8.53
CA GLN A 200 7.60 12.18 -8.39
C GLN A 200 6.75 11.54 -9.49
N PRO A 201 6.01 10.45 -9.20
CA PRO A 201 5.20 9.79 -10.21
C PRO A 201 3.91 10.57 -10.53
N PRO A 202 3.21 10.25 -11.63
CA PRO A 202 1.86 10.74 -11.88
C PRO A 202 0.91 10.40 -10.74
N GLN A 203 0.03 11.34 -10.38
CA GLN A 203 -0.89 11.18 -9.23
C GLN A 203 -2.24 10.55 -9.60
N PHE A 204 -2.38 10.09 -10.84
CA PHE A 204 -3.50 9.26 -11.30
C PHE A 204 -3.00 8.21 -12.28
N MET A 205 -3.67 7.06 -12.30
CA MET A 205 -3.30 5.92 -13.14
C MET A 205 -4.49 5.47 -14.00
N LEU A 206 -4.17 4.89 -15.16
CA LEU A 206 -5.12 4.15 -15.97
C LEU A 206 -5.71 3.01 -15.13
N LYS A 207 -7.01 2.75 -15.29
CA LYS A 207 -7.73 1.68 -14.59
C LYS A 207 -7.03 0.32 -14.68
N ASP A 208 -6.57 -0.06 -15.88
CA ASP A 208 -5.95 -1.36 -16.11
C ASP A 208 -4.60 -1.51 -15.40
N LEU A 209 -3.81 -0.43 -15.29
CA LEU A 209 -2.56 -0.45 -14.51
C LEU A 209 -2.85 -0.43 -13.01
N MET A 210 -3.79 0.39 -12.54
CA MET A 210 -4.20 0.41 -11.14
C MET A 210 -4.68 -0.99 -10.69
N ALA A 211 -5.40 -1.72 -11.55
CA ALA A 211 -5.89 -3.07 -11.25
C ALA A 211 -4.78 -4.15 -11.17
N LYS A 212 -3.55 -3.83 -11.56
CA LYS A 212 -2.37 -4.71 -11.37
C LYS A 212 -1.65 -4.44 -10.05
N THR A 213 -1.81 -3.25 -9.45
CA THR A 213 -1.07 -2.81 -8.27
C THR A 213 -1.94 -2.74 -7.02
N ALA A 214 -3.23 -2.45 -7.18
CA ALA A 214 -4.23 -2.37 -6.10
C ALA A 214 -5.14 -3.61 -6.04
N GLN A 215 -5.63 -3.91 -4.85
CA GLN A 215 -6.64 -4.95 -4.59
C GLN A 215 -8.04 -4.46 -4.95
N LEU A 216 -8.97 -5.40 -5.17
CA LEU A 216 -10.32 -5.08 -5.64
C LEU A 216 -11.08 -4.22 -4.64
N GLU A 217 -10.94 -4.53 -3.35
CA GLU A 217 -11.58 -3.83 -2.23
C GLU A 217 -11.17 -2.34 -2.21
N GLN A 218 -9.93 -2.04 -2.60
CA GLN A 218 -9.41 -0.66 -2.62
C GLN A 218 -10.12 0.23 -3.66
N PHE A 219 -10.66 -0.34 -4.76
CA PHE A 219 -11.40 0.45 -5.75
C PHE A 219 -12.67 1.07 -5.16
N ASP A 220 -13.35 0.31 -4.30
CA ASP A 220 -14.60 0.72 -3.69
C ASP A 220 -14.32 1.62 -2.48
N GLU A 221 -13.41 1.21 -1.59
CA GLU A 221 -13.22 1.82 -0.27
C GLU A 221 -12.18 2.94 -0.22
N GLU A 222 -11.14 2.91 -1.05
CA GLU A 222 -9.98 3.81 -0.94
C GLU A 222 -9.83 4.78 -2.11
N LEU A 223 -9.99 4.33 -3.35
CA LEU A 223 -9.58 5.07 -4.54
C LEU A 223 -10.64 6.02 -5.08
N TYR A 224 -10.28 7.29 -5.26
CA TYR A 224 -11.09 8.25 -6.02
C TYR A 224 -10.99 7.98 -7.52
N LYS A 225 -12.14 7.97 -8.20
CA LYS A 225 -12.22 7.81 -9.66
C LYS A 225 -12.23 9.15 -10.36
N VAL A 226 -11.46 9.27 -11.44
CA VAL A 226 -11.39 10.42 -12.33
C VAL A 226 -12.01 10.04 -13.66
N THR A 227 -13.08 10.72 -14.03
CA THR A 227 -13.82 10.48 -15.27
C THR A 227 -13.75 11.72 -16.15
N GLU A 228 -13.27 11.56 -17.38
CA GLU A 228 -13.07 12.65 -18.36
C GLU A 228 -14.25 12.78 -19.33
N SER A 229 -14.93 11.68 -19.61
CA SER A 229 -16.09 11.61 -20.50
C SER A 229 -17.07 10.52 -20.05
N GLU A 230 -18.21 10.39 -20.71
CA GLU A 230 -19.14 9.27 -20.46
C GLU A 230 -18.53 7.90 -20.82
N ASP A 231 -17.44 7.86 -21.60
CA ASP A 231 -16.72 6.65 -21.91
C ASP A 231 -15.88 6.18 -20.70
N LYS A 232 -16.42 5.18 -20.01
CA LYS A 232 -15.78 4.51 -18.86
C LYS A 232 -14.46 3.81 -19.21
N SER A 233 -14.13 3.60 -20.48
CA SER A 233 -12.82 3.06 -20.89
C SER A 233 -11.68 4.05 -20.59
N THR A 234 -12.02 5.34 -20.47
CA THR A 234 -11.07 6.43 -20.18
C THR A 234 -10.94 6.75 -18.68
N ASP A 235 -11.67 6.01 -17.82
CA ASP A 235 -11.64 6.17 -16.37
C ASP A 235 -10.22 5.97 -15.83
N LYS A 236 -9.80 6.91 -14.99
CA LYS A 236 -8.54 6.89 -14.25
C LYS A 236 -8.83 6.88 -12.76
N TYR A 237 -7.81 6.62 -11.94
CA TYR A 237 -7.95 6.64 -10.49
C TYR A 237 -6.84 7.48 -9.88
N LEU A 238 -7.17 8.35 -8.93
CA LEU A 238 -6.18 9.03 -8.10
C LEU A 238 -5.47 8.00 -7.22
N ILE A 239 -4.17 8.19 -7.03
CA ILE A 239 -3.34 7.24 -6.27
C ILE A 239 -3.58 7.40 -4.75
N ALA A 240 -3.60 6.30 -4.02
CA ALA A 240 -3.63 6.28 -2.55
C ALA A 240 -2.22 6.29 -1.92
N THR A 241 -1.20 6.10 -2.76
CA THR A 241 0.23 6.03 -2.41
C THR A 241 1.08 6.10 -3.68
N SER A 242 2.28 6.68 -3.62
CA SER A 242 3.26 6.65 -4.72
C SER A 242 3.76 5.24 -5.06
N GLU A 243 3.62 4.28 -4.14
CA GLU A 243 3.88 2.85 -4.39
C GLU A 243 3.11 2.30 -5.60
N GLN A 244 1.87 2.74 -5.82
CA GLN A 244 1.03 2.26 -6.93
C GLN A 244 1.65 2.61 -8.30
N PRO A 245 1.96 3.87 -8.62
CA PRO A 245 2.62 4.18 -9.89
C PRO A 245 4.10 3.77 -9.93
N LEU A 246 4.83 3.79 -8.80
CA LEU A 246 6.24 3.36 -8.76
C LEU A 246 6.39 1.87 -9.08
N SER A 247 5.51 1.02 -8.56
CA SER A 247 5.52 -0.41 -8.88
C SER A 247 5.29 -0.65 -10.38
N ALA A 248 4.45 0.15 -11.02
CA ALA A 248 4.14 0.04 -12.45
C ALA A 248 5.19 0.65 -13.39
N LEU A 249 6.22 1.36 -12.90
CA LEU A 249 7.22 2.01 -13.77
C LEU A 249 7.94 1.02 -14.69
N HIS A 250 8.16 -0.21 -14.22
CA HIS A 250 8.87 -1.25 -14.94
C HIS A 250 7.92 -2.33 -15.51
N ASP A 251 6.62 -2.01 -15.70
CA ASP A 251 5.66 -2.97 -16.26
C ASP A 251 6.18 -3.55 -17.58
N SER A 252 6.13 -4.87 -17.68
CA SER A 252 6.59 -5.66 -18.82
C SER A 252 8.10 -5.60 -19.12
N GLU A 253 8.93 -5.05 -18.23
CA GLU A 253 10.38 -5.03 -18.38
C GLU A 253 11.06 -6.34 -17.95
N TRP A 254 12.31 -6.50 -18.40
CA TRP A 254 13.16 -7.63 -18.04
C TRP A 254 14.49 -7.14 -17.45
N LEU A 255 14.57 -7.13 -16.12
CA LEU A 255 15.71 -6.62 -15.36
C LEU A 255 16.82 -7.68 -15.23
N GLN A 256 18.06 -7.21 -15.17
CA GLN A 256 19.27 -8.01 -15.00
C GLN A 256 19.96 -7.70 -13.67
N ASP A 257 20.92 -8.54 -13.26
CA ASP A 257 21.68 -8.37 -12.02
C ASP A 257 22.29 -6.98 -11.83
N LYS A 258 22.76 -6.37 -12.92
CA LYS A 258 23.40 -5.04 -12.91
C LYS A 258 22.43 -3.89 -12.64
N ASP A 259 21.13 -4.12 -12.82
CA ASP A 259 20.10 -3.10 -12.67
C ASP A 259 19.59 -3.05 -11.22
N LEU A 260 19.82 -4.11 -10.43
CA LEU A 260 19.28 -4.28 -9.08
C LEU A 260 20.34 -4.08 -7.98
N PRO A 261 19.97 -3.54 -6.80
CA PRO A 261 18.63 -3.08 -6.45
C PRO A 261 18.28 -1.70 -7.03
N ILE A 262 17.04 -1.53 -7.48
CA ILE A 262 16.49 -0.22 -7.86
C ILE A 262 15.80 0.37 -6.63
N LYS A 263 16.20 1.57 -6.21
CA LYS A 263 15.68 2.25 -5.02
C LYS A 263 15.08 3.60 -5.40
N TYR A 264 13.78 3.79 -5.17
CA TYR A 264 13.08 5.06 -5.43
C TYR A 264 12.68 5.75 -4.12
N ALA A 265 12.97 7.05 -4.05
CA ALA A 265 12.41 7.97 -3.06
C ALA A 265 11.20 8.66 -3.68
N GLY A 266 10.03 8.04 -3.52
CA GLY A 266 8.76 8.47 -4.09
C GLY A 266 8.16 9.65 -3.34
N TYR A 267 7.84 10.75 -4.02
CA TYR A 267 7.05 11.84 -3.46
C TYR A 267 5.74 12.01 -4.22
N SER A 268 4.61 11.99 -3.52
CA SER A 268 3.33 12.36 -4.10
C SER A 268 2.34 12.85 -3.04
N THR A 269 1.34 13.59 -3.51
CA THR A 269 0.07 13.70 -2.80
C THR A 269 -0.69 12.38 -2.95
N CYS A 270 -1.30 11.92 -1.86
CA CYS A 270 -2.06 10.69 -1.74
C CYS A 270 -3.53 11.02 -1.50
N TYR A 271 -4.43 10.29 -2.15
CA TYR A 271 -5.86 10.49 -2.09
C TYR A 271 -6.57 9.24 -1.56
N ARG A 272 -7.28 9.35 -0.44
CA ARG A 272 -8.01 8.23 0.18
C ARG A 272 -9.43 8.64 0.55
N LYS A 273 -10.42 7.87 0.10
CA LYS A 273 -11.84 8.06 0.46
C LYS A 273 -12.11 7.86 1.94
N GLU A 274 -11.29 7.05 2.64
CA GLU A 274 -11.44 6.72 4.07
C GLU A 274 -12.85 6.16 4.41
N ALA A 275 -13.48 5.46 3.47
CA ALA A 275 -14.80 4.86 3.66
C ALA A 275 -14.69 3.71 4.68
N GLY A 276 -15.27 3.87 5.86
CA GLY A 276 -15.20 2.87 6.95
C GLY A 276 -14.66 3.42 8.28
N SER A 277 -14.04 4.61 8.29
CA SER A 277 -13.47 5.23 9.49
C SER A 277 -14.36 6.32 10.12
N HIS A 278 -15.69 6.24 9.94
CA HIS A 278 -16.62 7.29 10.37
C HIS A 278 -16.41 7.68 11.85
N GLY A 279 -16.02 8.94 12.09
CA GLY A 279 -15.82 9.52 13.41
C GLY A 279 -14.46 9.24 14.08
N LYS A 280 -13.65 8.29 13.59
CA LYS A 280 -12.30 8.03 14.13
C LYS A 280 -11.31 9.09 13.65
N ASP A 281 -10.49 9.62 14.57
CA ASP A 281 -9.46 10.65 14.31
C ASP A 281 -9.96 11.78 13.39
N ALA A 282 -11.16 12.30 13.68
CA ALA A 282 -11.85 13.25 12.80
C ALA A 282 -11.34 14.70 12.89
N TRP A 283 -10.48 14.99 13.87
CA TRP A 283 -10.01 16.34 14.18
C TRP A 283 -8.54 16.50 13.76
N GLY A 284 -8.19 17.67 13.22
CA GLY A 284 -6.84 17.95 12.72
C GLY A 284 -6.55 17.30 11.37
N ILE A 285 -5.30 16.92 11.16
CA ILE A 285 -4.77 16.42 9.88
C ILE A 285 -4.20 14.99 9.97
N PHE A 286 -4.48 14.26 11.05
CA PHE A 286 -3.98 12.89 11.24
C PHE A 286 -4.63 11.88 10.27
N ARG A 287 -5.93 12.02 10.01
CA ARG A 287 -6.67 11.21 9.03
C ARG A 287 -7.49 12.11 8.13
N VAL A 288 -7.07 12.26 6.88
CA VAL A 288 -7.62 13.20 5.89
C VAL A 288 -7.68 12.56 4.52
N HIS A 289 -8.47 13.14 3.60
CA HIS A 289 -8.64 12.60 2.25
C HIS A 289 -7.46 12.86 1.32
N GLN A 290 -6.68 13.89 1.62
CA GLN A 290 -5.52 14.33 0.86
C GLN A 290 -4.37 14.54 1.85
N PHE A 291 -3.18 14.04 1.54
CA PHE A 291 -1.96 14.23 2.34
C PHE A 291 -0.72 13.96 1.48
N GLU A 292 0.45 14.46 1.86
CA GLU A 292 1.71 14.14 1.20
C GLU A 292 2.45 12.97 1.84
N LYS A 293 3.21 12.23 1.03
CA LYS A 293 4.00 11.11 1.51
C LYS A 293 5.33 10.98 0.77
N ILE A 294 6.39 10.72 1.54
CA ILE A 294 7.68 10.22 1.06
C ILE A 294 7.72 8.71 1.25
N GLU A 295 7.93 7.99 0.16
CA GLU A 295 7.90 6.53 0.05
C GLU A 295 9.27 5.97 -0.33
N GLN A 296 9.67 4.89 0.32
CA GLN A 296 10.72 4.00 -0.14
C GLN A 296 10.08 2.91 -1.00
N PHE A 297 10.48 2.80 -2.27
CA PHE A 297 10.10 1.66 -3.10
C PHE A 297 11.35 0.99 -3.65
N VAL A 298 11.47 -0.33 -3.46
CA VAL A 298 12.67 -1.07 -3.83
C VAL A 298 12.32 -2.32 -4.65
N LEU A 299 12.98 -2.47 -5.80
CA LEU A 299 13.02 -3.73 -6.54
C LEU A 299 14.34 -4.43 -6.26
N THR A 300 14.26 -5.69 -5.86
CA THR A 300 15.42 -6.50 -5.45
C THR A 300 15.47 -7.84 -6.19
N LYS A 301 16.63 -8.50 -6.12
CA LYS A 301 16.71 -9.94 -6.40
C LYS A 301 15.89 -10.70 -5.36
N PRO A 302 15.25 -11.83 -5.71
CA PRO A 302 14.49 -12.64 -4.76
C PRO A 302 15.24 -12.97 -3.47
N GLU A 303 16.50 -13.38 -3.61
CA GLU A 303 17.40 -13.77 -2.51
C GLU A 303 17.76 -12.62 -1.55
N ASP A 304 17.74 -11.37 -2.01
CA ASP A 304 18.15 -10.19 -1.22
C ASP A 304 16.96 -9.51 -0.51
N SER A 305 15.73 -9.87 -0.88
CA SER A 305 14.53 -9.13 -0.48
C SER A 305 14.31 -9.03 1.03
N TRP A 306 14.63 -10.07 1.79
CA TRP A 306 14.46 -10.05 3.26
C TRP A 306 15.49 -9.18 3.96
N GLN A 307 16.72 -9.10 3.44
CA GLN A 307 17.70 -8.15 3.95
C GLN A 307 17.25 -6.72 3.61
N ALA A 308 16.79 -6.48 2.39
CA ALA A 308 16.27 -5.17 1.99
C ALA A 308 15.06 -4.73 2.84
N PHE A 309 14.19 -5.66 3.25
CA PHE A 309 13.08 -5.40 4.16
C PHE A 309 13.56 -4.85 5.51
N GLU A 310 14.57 -5.47 6.11
CA GLU A 310 15.17 -5.00 7.37
C GLU A 310 15.92 -3.68 7.19
N ASP A 311 16.61 -3.48 6.05
CA ASP A 311 17.29 -2.22 5.73
C ASP A 311 16.30 -1.05 5.54
N MET A 312 15.14 -1.30 4.91
CA MET A 312 14.10 -0.29 4.67
C MET A 312 13.43 0.16 5.97
N ILE A 313 13.07 -0.77 6.86
CA ILE A 313 12.50 -0.39 8.17
C ILE A 313 13.55 0.32 9.03
N SER A 314 14.81 -0.12 9.01
CA SER A 314 15.90 0.58 9.70
C SER A 314 16.11 2.00 9.16
N THR A 315 15.95 2.19 7.85
CA THR A 315 16.01 3.52 7.23
C THR A 315 14.89 4.43 7.73
N SER A 316 13.67 3.90 7.89
CA SER A 316 12.57 4.66 8.50
C SER A 316 12.86 4.93 9.98
N GLU A 317 13.33 3.95 10.75
CA GLU A 317 13.73 4.12 12.15
C GLU A 317 14.73 5.28 12.33
N GLU A 318 15.83 5.30 11.56
CA GLU A 318 16.83 6.36 11.61
C GLU A 318 16.24 7.76 11.34
N PHE A 319 15.23 7.85 10.46
CA PHE A 319 14.53 9.11 10.18
C PHE A 319 13.69 9.60 11.36
N TYR A 320 12.98 8.72 12.07
CA TYR A 320 12.23 9.12 13.28
C TYR A 320 13.16 9.34 14.48
N GLN A 321 14.29 8.64 14.55
CA GLN A 321 15.34 8.87 15.54
C GLN A 321 15.96 10.27 15.40
N SER A 322 16.25 10.71 14.17
CA SER A 322 16.79 12.05 13.91
C SER A 322 15.79 13.17 14.25
N LEU A 323 14.49 12.89 14.10
CA LEU A 323 13.39 13.74 14.57
C LEU A 323 13.14 13.62 16.08
N LYS A 324 13.87 12.75 16.79
CA LYS A 324 13.70 12.47 18.23
C LYS A 324 12.25 12.14 18.62
N LEU A 325 11.56 11.35 17.79
CA LEU A 325 10.20 10.90 18.07
C LEU A 325 10.23 9.47 18.63
N PRO A 326 9.74 9.21 19.87
CA PRO A 326 9.68 7.85 20.41
C PRO A 326 8.76 6.95 19.58
N TYR A 327 9.12 5.68 19.42
CA TYR A 327 8.33 4.74 18.62
C TYR A 327 8.51 3.27 19.03
N ASN A 328 7.61 2.43 18.54
CA ASN A 328 7.69 0.98 18.53
C ASN A 328 7.69 0.46 17.09
N ILE A 329 8.38 -0.66 16.86
CA ILE A 329 8.23 -1.49 15.67
C ILE A 329 7.37 -2.68 16.04
N VAL A 330 6.28 -2.88 15.32
CA VAL A 330 5.35 -3.99 15.53
C VAL A 330 5.26 -4.86 14.28
N ALA A 331 5.21 -6.17 14.47
CA ALA A 331 4.92 -7.12 13.41
C ALA A 331 3.41 -7.34 13.34
N ILE A 332 2.86 -7.06 12.17
CA ILE A 332 1.42 -7.13 11.96
C ILE A 332 0.97 -8.58 11.79
N VAL A 333 -0.13 -8.93 12.46
CA VAL A 333 -0.73 -10.26 12.40
C VAL A 333 -1.21 -10.62 11.00
N SER A 334 -1.21 -11.91 10.69
CA SER A 334 -1.51 -12.42 9.36
C SER A 334 -2.91 -12.07 8.83
N GLY A 335 -3.91 -11.94 9.70
CA GLY A 335 -5.27 -11.55 9.33
C GLY A 335 -5.40 -10.08 8.89
N ALA A 336 -4.48 -9.21 9.31
CA ALA A 336 -4.46 -7.79 8.96
C ALA A 336 -3.50 -7.47 7.78
N LEU A 337 -2.87 -8.49 7.19
CA LEU A 337 -2.05 -8.31 5.98
C LEU A 337 -2.93 -8.17 4.75
N ASN A 338 -2.68 -7.13 3.96
CA ASN A 338 -3.25 -7.01 2.63
C ASN A 338 -2.74 -8.15 1.71
N ASN A 339 -3.44 -8.43 0.62
CA ASN A 339 -3.11 -9.56 -0.28
C ASN A 339 -1.68 -9.51 -0.84
N ALA A 340 -1.06 -8.35 -1.04
CA ALA A 340 0.29 -8.29 -1.60
C ALA A 340 1.40 -8.63 -0.58
N ALA A 341 1.27 -8.19 0.67
CA ALA A 341 2.33 -8.31 1.67
C ALA A 341 2.50 -9.75 2.15
N SER A 342 3.74 -10.27 2.09
CA SER A 342 4.13 -11.54 2.73
C SER A 342 4.43 -11.35 4.21
N LYS A 343 5.00 -10.19 4.57
CA LYS A 343 5.30 -9.72 5.93
C LYS A 343 5.16 -8.19 5.95
N LYS A 344 4.65 -7.63 7.06
CA LYS A 344 4.53 -6.19 7.28
C LYS A 344 5.00 -5.81 8.67
N TYR A 345 5.80 -4.75 8.75
CA TYR A 345 6.16 -4.05 9.99
C TYR A 345 5.55 -2.66 9.96
N ASP A 346 4.97 -2.25 11.08
CA ASP A 346 4.55 -0.86 11.27
C ASP A 346 5.46 -0.19 12.32
N LEU A 347 5.81 1.07 12.06
CA LEU A 347 6.41 1.96 13.06
C LEU A 347 5.29 2.81 13.63
N GLU A 348 5.03 2.61 14.91
CA GLU A 348 4.03 3.35 15.66
C GLU A 348 4.74 4.36 16.57
N ALA A 349 4.51 5.66 16.36
CA ALA A 349 5.14 6.71 17.15
C ALA A 349 4.26 7.16 18.32
N TRP A 350 4.88 7.62 19.39
CA TRP A 350 4.18 8.03 20.61
C TRP A 350 3.46 9.38 20.46
N PHE A 351 2.17 9.42 20.83
CA PHE A 351 1.36 10.64 20.89
C PHE A 351 1.03 10.99 22.35
N PRO A 352 1.71 11.99 22.96
CA PRO A 352 1.59 12.26 24.39
C PRO A 352 0.23 12.80 24.83
N PHE A 353 -0.57 13.41 23.95
CA PHE A 353 -1.94 13.81 24.31
C PHE A 353 -2.85 12.59 24.45
N GLN A 354 -2.81 11.69 23.46
CA GLN A 354 -3.63 10.48 23.40
C GLN A 354 -3.10 9.37 24.31
N GLN A 355 -1.82 9.43 24.68
CA GLN A 355 -1.10 8.43 25.48
C GLN A 355 -1.12 7.04 24.83
N GLU A 356 -0.98 7.02 23.51
CA GLU A 356 -0.93 5.80 22.70
C GLU A 356 0.11 5.92 21.59
N TYR A 357 0.58 4.78 21.10
CA TYR A 357 1.40 4.70 19.90
C TYR A 357 0.47 4.68 18.67
N LYS A 358 0.84 5.42 17.62
CA LYS A 358 0.07 5.49 16.37
C LYS A 358 0.92 5.25 15.14
N GLU A 359 0.38 4.48 14.21
CA GLU A 359 0.98 4.14 12.92
C GLU A 359 1.36 5.38 12.10
N LEU A 360 2.66 5.53 11.84
CA LEU A 360 3.23 6.53 10.93
C LEU A 360 3.91 5.90 9.71
N VAL A 361 4.38 4.66 9.83
CA VAL A 361 5.01 3.91 8.74
C VAL A 361 4.43 2.51 8.67
N SER A 362 4.21 2.03 7.45
CA SER A 362 4.14 0.62 7.13
C SER A 362 5.29 0.26 6.18
N CYS A 363 5.94 -0.87 6.43
CA CYS A 363 7.00 -1.47 5.61
C CYS A 363 6.56 -2.89 5.25
N SER A 364 6.48 -3.21 3.95
CA SER A 364 6.00 -4.49 3.44
C SER A 364 7.00 -5.10 2.46
N ASN A 365 7.24 -6.41 2.59
CA ASN A 365 7.83 -7.22 1.53
C ASN A 365 6.71 -7.93 0.77
N CYS A 366 6.51 -7.58 -0.50
CA CYS A 366 5.47 -8.15 -1.35
C CYS A 366 5.98 -9.30 -2.22
N THR A 367 7.24 -9.71 -2.06
CA THR A 367 7.93 -10.69 -2.89
C THR A 367 7.66 -10.43 -4.38
N ASP A 368 7.46 -11.48 -5.17
CA ASP A 368 7.09 -11.40 -6.57
C ASP A 368 5.58 -11.21 -6.84
N TYR A 369 4.76 -10.95 -5.82
CA TYR A 369 3.31 -10.91 -5.99
C TYR A 369 2.88 -9.80 -6.96
N GLN A 370 3.40 -8.60 -6.79
CA GLN A 370 3.07 -7.46 -7.65
C GLN A 370 3.82 -7.52 -8.98
N SER A 371 5.12 -7.85 -8.94
CA SER A 371 5.96 -7.93 -10.13
C SER A 371 5.48 -8.98 -11.12
N ARG A 372 4.85 -10.08 -10.66
CA ARG A 372 4.19 -11.04 -11.55
C ARG A 372 2.97 -10.46 -12.27
N ALA A 373 2.14 -9.69 -11.57
CA ALA A 373 0.98 -9.03 -12.19
C ALA A 373 1.39 -7.95 -13.21
N LEU A 374 2.54 -7.31 -12.96
CA LEU A 374 3.15 -6.29 -13.80
C LEU A 374 4.17 -6.85 -14.81
N GLU A 375 4.37 -8.17 -14.85
CA GLU A 375 5.36 -8.84 -15.70
C GLU A 375 6.80 -8.29 -15.63
N ILE A 376 7.26 -7.87 -14.43
CA ILE A 376 8.62 -7.37 -14.18
C ILE A 376 9.56 -8.55 -13.91
N ARG A 377 10.22 -9.03 -14.96
CA ARG A 377 10.99 -10.28 -14.94
C ARG A 377 12.44 -10.05 -14.52
N TYR A 378 13.09 -11.11 -14.07
CA TYR A 378 14.49 -11.10 -13.62
C TYR A 378 15.34 -12.20 -14.25
N GLY A 379 16.58 -11.87 -14.61
CA GLY A 379 17.62 -12.82 -15.00
C GLY A 379 17.65 -13.17 -16.49
N VAL A 380 18.21 -14.32 -16.88
CA VAL A 380 18.24 -14.78 -18.27
C VAL A 380 17.28 -15.95 -18.44
N LYS A 381 16.32 -15.85 -19.38
CA LYS A 381 15.44 -16.96 -19.72
C LYS A 381 16.24 -18.09 -20.37
N LYS A 382 16.43 -19.21 -19.68
CA LYS A 382 16.94 -20.42 -20.32
C LYS A 382 15.78 -21.13 -21.00
N ALA A 383 16.04 -21.78 -22.14
CA ALA A 383 15.02 -22.53 -22.87
C ALA A 383 14.42 -23.69 -22.02
N THR A 384 15.13 -24.13 -20.99
CA THR A 384 14.75 -25.19 -20.06
C THR A 384 13.92 -24.69 -18.86
N ASP A 385 13.81 -23.39 -18.65
CA ASP A 385 13.14 -22.86 -17.47
C ASP A 385 11.63 -23.03 -17.59
N LEU A 386 11.07 -23.79 -16.65
CA LEU A 386 9.62 -24.05 -16.56
C LEU A 386 8.85 -22.85 -15.98
N LYS A 387 9.52 -22.00 -15.21
CA LYS A 387 8.95 -20.81 -14.57
C LYS A 387 9.78 -19.57 -14.92
N LYS A 388 9.10 -18.44 -15.10
CA LYS A 388 9.76 -17.13 -15.15
C LYS A 388 10.14 -16.74 -13.73
N THR A 389 11.33 -16.18 -13.57
CA THR A 389 11.72 -15.50 -12.34
C THR A 389 11.34 -14.03 -12.42
N TYR A 390 10.86 -13.48 -11.31
CA TYR A 390 10.44 -12.08 -11.19
C TYR A 390 11.24 -11.42 -10.07
N VAL A 391 11.41 -10.11 -10.14
CA VAL A 391 12.00 -9.34 -9.03
C VAL A 391 11.09 -9.36 -7.82
N HIS A 392 11.64 -9.13 -6.63
CA HIS A 392 10.84 -8.87 -5.44
C HIS A 392 10.61 -7.37 -5.27
N ALA A 393 9.37 -6.98 -4.97
CA ALA A 393 8.97 -5.60 -4.73
C ALA A 393 8.72 -5.35 -3.23
N LEU A 394 9.28 -4.25 -2.73
CA LEU A 394 9.14 -3.81 -1.35
C LEU A 394 8.72 -2.34 -1.32
N ASN A 395 7.91 -1.99 -0.34
CA ASN A 395 7.50 -0.62 -0.08
C ASN A 395 7.61 -0.30 1.42
N SER A 396 7.99 0.93 1.73
CA SER A 396 7.96 1.45 3.09
C SER A 396 7.72 2.94 3.10
N THR A 397 6.75 3.40 3.88
CA THR A 397 6.63 4.84 4.14
C THR A 397 7.89 5.33 4.85
N LEU A 398 8.50 6.42 4.35
CA LEU A 398 9.47 7.17 5.15
C LEU A 398 8.72 8.17 6.04
N CYS A 399 7.86 8.99 5.43
CA CYS A 399 7.18 10.08 6.11
C CYS A 399 5.83 10.35 5.44
N ALA A 400 4.72 10.02 6.12
CA ALA A 400 3.42 10.59 5.82
C ALA A 400 3.36 11.96 6.51
N THR A 401 3.47 13.04 5.75
CA THR A 401 3.98 14.32 6.27
C THR A 401 2.99 14.97 7.25
N GLU A 402 1.70 14.91 6.98
CA GLU A 402 0.67 15.44 7.89
C GLU A 402 0.57 14.64 9.20
N ARG A 403 0.63 13.30 9.15
CA ARG A 403 0.63 12.47 10.36
C ARG A 403 1.89 12.67 11.19
N THR A 404 3.04 12.75 10.51
CA THR A 404 4.33 13.03 11.16
C THR A 404 4.31 14.42 11.79
N LEU A 405 3.73 15.41 11.11
CA LEU A 405 3.53 16.75 11.66
C LEU A 405 2.68 16.71 12.93
N CYS A 406 1.59 15.93 12.98
CA CYS A 406 0.83 15.73 14.21
C CYS A 406 1.70 15.22 15.37
N CYS A 407 2.57 14.23 15.11
CA CYS A 407 3.47 13.68 16.11
C CYS A 407 4.52 14.71 16.57
N VAL A 408 5.09 15.49 15.64
CA VAL A 408 6.01 16.59 15.95
C VAL A 408 5.32 17.64 16.82
N LEU A 409 4.12 18.08 16.44
CA LEU A 409 3.37 19.10 17.19
C LEU A 409 3.14 18.67 18.64
N GLU A 410 2.79 17.41 18.89
CA GLU A 410 2.57 16.94 20.25
C GLU A 410 3.88 16.76 21.05
N ASN A 411 4.92 16.22 20.41
CA ASN A 411 6.19 15.93 21.08
C ASN A 411 7.09 17.15 21.27
N TYR A 412 6.91 18.23 20.50
CA TYR A 412 7.76 19.43 20.58
C TYR A 412 7.08 20.65 21.21
N GLN A 413 5.82 20.54 21.65
CA GLN A 413 5.14 21.67 22.28
C GLN A 413 5.72 22.04 23.65
N LYS A 414 5.66 23.35 23.92
CA LYS A 414 5.89 24.01 25.21
C LYS A 414 4.64 24.81 25.58
N GLU A 415 4.67 25.50 26.71
CA GLU A 415 3.56 26.30 27.22
C GLU A 415 3.14 27.43 26.24
N ASP A 416 4.12 28.05 25.59
CA ASP A 416 3.99 29.25 24.78
C ASP A 416 4.21 29.04 23.27
N GLY A 417 4.47 27.80 22.83
CA GLY A 417 4.68 27.49 21.42
C GLY A 417 5.20 26.08 21.17
N ILE A 418 5.94 25.91 20.08
CA ILE A 418 6.62 24.65 19.75
C ILE A 418 8.11 24.88 19.47
N GLU A 419 8.95 23.96 19.92
CA GLU A 419 10.33 23.87 19.45
C GLU A 419 10.35 23.28 18.04
N VAL A 420 11.18 23.83 17.16
CA VAL A 420 11.36 23.26 15.81
C VAL A 420 12.42 22.16 15.89
N PRO A 421 12.13 20.92 15.43
CA PRO A 421 13.13 19.86 15.35
C PRO A 421 14.37 20.34 14.60
N GLU A 422 15.54 20.11 15.17
CA GLU A 422 16.81 20.66 14.68
C GLU A 422 17.03 20.39 13.18
N VAL A 423 16.78 19.15 12.75
CA VAL A 423 16.94 18.69 11.37
C VAL A 423 16.02 19.39 10.37
N LEU A 424 14.89 19.96 10.83
CA LEU A 424 13.92 20.65 9.98
C LEU A 424 14.22 22.15 9.81
N ARG A 425 14.97 22.76 10.74
CA ARG A 425 15.18 24.22 10.80
C ARG A 425 15.70 24.79 9.48
N LYS A 426 16.68 24.12 8.85
CA LYS A 426 17.30 24.59 7.59
C LYS A 426 16.33 24.70 6.41
N TYR A 427 15.16 24.05 6.48
CA TYR A 427 14.14 24.06 5.43
C TYR A 427 13.02 25.08 5.68
N ILE A 428 13.02 25.75 6.84
CA ILE A 428 12.00 26.73 7.21
C ILE A 428 12.59 28.13 7.05
N PRO A 429 11.88 29.09 6.44
CA PRO A 429 12.37 30.46 6.30
C PRO A 429 12.78 31.07 7.64
N GLY A 430 14.00 31.61 7.70
CA GLY A 430 14.58 32.18 8.92
C GLY A 430 15.20 31.17 9.88
N ALA A 431 15.14 29.86 9.58
CA ALA A 431 15.62 28.77 10.40
C ALA A 431 15.24 28.90 11.90
N PRO A 432 13.94 29.13 12.22
CA PRO A 432 13.51 29.37 13.58
C PRO A 432 13.79 28.14 14.45
N GLU A 433 14.27 28.39 15.67
CA GLU A 433 14.41 27.34 16.69
C GLU A 433 13.10 27.10 17.44
N PHE A 434 12.22 28.11 17.47
CA PHE A 434 10.98 28.12 18.23
C PHE A 434 9.89 28.87 17.47
N LEU A 435 8.65 28.39 17.55
CA LEU A 435 7.47 29.00 16.95
C LEU A 435 6.45 29.33 18.05
N PRO A 436 6.21 30.61 18.37
CA PRO A 436 5.29 30.99 19.43
C PRO A 436 3.82 30.79 19.00
N TYR A 437 2.95 30.52 19.97
CA TYR A 437 1.52 30.55 19.76
C TYR A 437 1.04 31.97 19.44
N THR A 438 0.17 32.09 18.45
CA THR A 438 -0.40 33.35 17.95
C THR A 438 -1.90 33.45 18.19
N LYS A 439 -2.56 32.33 18.53
CA LYS A 439 -3.99 32.24 18.83
C LYS A 439 -4.26 31.59 20.19
N GLU A 440 -5.33 32.07 20.83
CA GLU A 440 -5.93 31.43 21.99
C GLU A 440 -6.93 30.35 21.56
N LEU A 441 -7.06 29.30 22.38
CA LEU A 441 -8.04 28.26 22.13
C LEU A 441 -9.46 28.72 22.50
N PRO A 442 -10.50 28.25 21.80
CA PRO A 442 -11.89 28.42 22.24
C PRO A 442 -12.12 27.81 23.62
N LYS A 443 -13.05 28.36 24.41
CA LYS A 443 -13.34 27.89 25.79
C LYS A 443 -13.74 26.40 25.86
N ASP A 444 -14.36 25.87 24.81
CA ASP A 444 -14.86 24.48 24.74
C ASP A 444 -13.91 23.51 24.00
N SER A 445 -12.61 23.79 24.03
CA SER A 445 -11.60 22.99 23.33
C SER A 445 -11.53 21.52 23.80
N THR A 446 -10.89 20.67 22.98
CA THR A 446 -10.77 19.24 23.26
C THR A 446 -9.97 18.98 24.55
N SER A 447 -8.87 19.72 24.74
CA SER A 447 -8.04 19.64 25.94
C SER A 447 -8.74 20.14 27.19
N THR A 448 -9.57 21.19 27.14
CA THR A 448 -10.32 21.64 28.32
C THR A 448 -11.36 20.62 28.75
N LYS A 449 -12.03 19.96 27.79
CA LYS A 449 -12.95 18.84 28.06
C LYS A 449 -12.25 17.61 28.64
N ALA A 450 -11.05 17.27 28.13
CA ALA A 450 -10.25 16.16 28.64
C ALA A 450 -9.80 16.42 30.09
N LYS A 451 -9.29 17.62 30.40
CA LYS A 451 -8.94 18.04 31.78
C LYS A 451 -10.15 17.95 32.72
N GLY A 452 -11.32 18.44 32.29
CA GLY A 452 -12.55 18.36 33.10
C GLY A 452 -13.02 16.94 33.39
N LYS A 453 -12.82 15.99 32.46
CA LYS A 453 -13.12 14.56 32.68
C LYS A 453 -12.09 13.91 33.62
N ALA A 454 -10.80 14.18 33.45
CA ALA A 454 -9.75 13.67 34.32
C ALA A 454 -9.93 14.15 35.76
N GLN A 455 -10.28 15.43 35.95
CA GLN A 455 -10.54 16.01 37.27
C GLN A 455 -11.78 15.41 37.94
N LYS A 456 -12.88 15.20 37.20
CA LYS A 456 -14.06 14.49 37.73
C LYS A 456 -13.74 13.04 38.11
N GLY A 457 -12.96 12.33 37.30
CA GLY A 457 -12.53 10.96 37.61
C GLY A 457 -11.66 10.87 38.87
N ALA A 458 -10.75 11.84 39.06
CA ALA A 458 -9.93 11.96 40.26
C ALA A 458 -10.77 12.31 41.50
N ASP A 459 -11.73 13.23 41.38
CA ASP A 459 -12.65 13.60 42.47
C ASP A 459 -13.55 12.43 42.88
N ASP A 460 -14.07 11.65 41.93
CA ASP A 460 -14.89 10.47 42.21
C ASP A 460 -14.08 9.33 42.83
N ALA A 461 -12.82 9.13 42.41
CA ALA A 461 -11.90 8.18 43.05
C ALA A 461 -11.58 8.58 44.49
N THR A 462 -11.35 9.88 44.73
CA THR A 462 -11.08 10.44 46.06
C THR A 462 -12.29 10.32 46.98
N LYS A 463 -13.51 10.57 46.47
CA LYS A 463 -14.77 10.35 47.22
C LYS A 463 -15.00 8.88 47.55
N LYS A 464 -14.69 7.95 46.63
CA LYS A 464 -14.78 6.50 46.90
C LYS A 464 -13.79 6.05 47.98
N MET A 465 -12.58 6.60 48.01
CA MET A 465 -11.61 6.28 49.07
C MET A 465 -12.00 6.86 50.44
N GLN A 466 -12.60 8.06 50.49
CA GLN A 466 -13.13 8.63 51.73
C GLN A 466 -14.37 7.89 52.24
N GLY A 467 -15.19 7.31 51.35
CA GLY A 467 -16.34 6.47 51.72
C GLY A 467 -16.00 5.07 52.24
N LEU A 468 -14.72 4.65 52.16
CA LEU A 468 -14.22 3.36 52.65
C LEU A 468 -13.52 3.46 54.03
N GLN A 469 -13.47 4.66 54.63
CA GLN A 469 -12.88 4.89 55.97
C GLN A 469 -13.93 5.00 57.10
N VAL A 470 -15.06 4.28 57.01
CA VAL A 470 -16.04 4.18 58.11
C VAL A 470 -16.16 2.76 58.61
#